data_AF-A0A2E2YIW8-F1
#
_entry.id   AF-A0A2E2YIW8-F1
#
_cell.length_a   1.000
_cell.length_b   1.000
_cell.length_c   1.000
_cell.angle_alpha   90.00
_cell.angle_beta   90.00
_cell.angle_gamma   90.00
#
_symmetry.space_group_name_H-M   'P 1'
#
loop_
_entity.id
_entity.type
_entity.pdbx_description
1 polymer ?
#
loop_
_entity_poly.entity_id
_entity_poly.type
_entity_poly.pdbx_seq_one_letter_code
_entity_poly.pdbx_strand_id
1 'polypeptide(L)'
;MSLLENKKPEQRLMTEDSIENDPYAIFERAAETLWERTELALEKGEVARISDDAVTKLMTTALKLYAAKTDGENRTFRPVLGNYDEVVTPTEALTAVTEVLRALRLGPMEFGLWSRRRPEDYHDMEFEITKSDNTLK
;
A
#
# COMPACT_ATOMS: atom_id res chain seq x y z
N MET A 1 -23.05 38.97 -30.56
CA MET A 1 -22.41 39.32 -29.27
C MET A 1 -23.05 38.40 -28.24
N SER A 2 -22.52 37.17 -28.07
CA SER A 2 -21.61 36.79 -26.97
C SER A 2 -22.23 37.15 -25.62
N LEU A 3 -22.54 36.19 -24.74
CA LEU A 3 -21.55 35.54 -23.89
C LEU A 3 -21.82 34.03 -23.73
N LEU A 4 -20.91 33.23 -24.28
CA LEU A 4 -20.58 31.89 -23.81
C LEU A 4 -19.73 32.06 -22.56
N GLU A 5 -20.10 31.49 -21.40
CA GLU A 5 -19.09 31.05 -20.43
C GLU A 5 -19.61 29.99 -19.45
N ASN A 6 -19.14 28.76 -19.68
CA ASN A 6 -18.69 27.76 -18.70
C ASN A 6 -19.59 27.40 -17.51
N LYS A 7 -20.45 26.38 -17.71
CA LYS A 7 -20.65 25.35 -16.68
C LYS A 7 -19.64 24.22 -16.91
N LYS A 8 -18.67 24.10 -16.00
CA LYS A 8 -17.65 23.03 -15.93
C LYS A 8 -18.28 21.64 -16.13
N PRO A 9 -17.72 20.76 -16.98
CA PRO A 9 -18.30 19.45 -17.25
C PRO A 9 -17.51 18.32 -16.56
N GLU A 10 -17.45 18.24 -15.23
CA GLU A 10 -16.68 17.16 -14.56
C GLU A 10 -17.33 16.53 -13.33
N GLN A 11 -18.67 16.56 -13.25
CA GLN A 11 -19.40 15.73 -12.28
C GLN A 11 -20.53 15.00 -13.02
N ARG A 12 -20.17 14.09 -13.93
CA ARG A 12 -21.09 13.01 -14.29
C ARG A 12 -21.09 12.03 -13.14
N LEU A 13 -22.22 11.94 -12.45
CA LEU A 13 -22.56 10.78 -11.61
C LEU A 13 -22.19 9.52 -12.40
N MET A 14 -21.29 8.71 -11.86
CA MET A 14 -21.07 7.35 -12.33
C MET A 14 -22.41 6.64 -12.23
N THR A 15 -22.99 6.34 -13.38
CA THR A 15 -24.26 5.63 -13.50
C THR A 15 -23.98 4.18 -13.12
N GLU A 16 -24.87 3.51 -12.38
CA GLU A 16 -24.69 2.12 -11.92
C GLU A 16 -24.31 1.15 -13.07
N ASP A 17 -24.82 1.42 -14.29
CA ASP A 17 -24.46 0.72 -15.54
C ASP A 17 -22.96 0.77 -15.92
N SER A 18 -22.23 1.77 -15.43
CA SER A 18 -20.79 1.96 -15.73
C SER A 18 -19.87 1.12 -14.84
N ILE A 19 -20.32 0.69 -13.65
CA ILE A 19 -19.58 -0.20 -12.75
C ILE A 19 -19.68 -1.64 -13.25
N GLU A 20 -20.83 -2.01 -13.84
CA GLU A 20 -21.09 -3.38 -14.30
C GLU A 20 -20.22 -3.77 -15.52
N ASN A 21 -19.77 -2.78 -16.30
CA ASN A 21 -18.89 -2.95 -17.48
C ASN A 21 -17.45 -2.45 -17.27
N ASP A 22 -17.04 -2.10 -16.04
CA ASP A 22 -15.64 -1.75 -15.78
C ASP A 22 -14.77 -3.02 -15.79
N PRO A 23 -13.81 -3.16 -16.73
CA PRO A 23 -12.91 -4.32 -16.79
C PRO A 23 -12.07 -4.48 -15.50
N TYR A 24 -11.92 -3.43 -14.69
CA TYR A 24 -11.15 -3.45 -13.45
C TYR A 24 -12.01 -3.71 -12.20
N ALA A 25 -13.34 -3.68 -12.29
CA ALA A 25 -14.23 -4.03 -11.16
C ALA A 25 -14.03 -5.47 -10.67
N ILE A 26 -13.40 -6.33 -11.50
CA ILE A 26 -13.00 -7.68 -11.09
C ILE A 26 -12.01 -7.65 -9.91
N PHE A 27 -11.14 -6.63 -9.81
CA PHE A 27 -10.15 -6.55 -8.73
C PHE A 27 -10.81 -6.39 -7.36
N GLU A 28 -11.88 -5.58 -7.26
CA GLU A 28 -12.61 -5.39 -6.00
C GLU A 28 -13.25 -6.71 -5.54
N ARG A 29 -13.97 -7.39 -6.43
CA ARG A 29 -14.59 -8.70 -6.11
C ARG A 29 -13.56 -9.78 -5.82
N ALA A 30 -12.46 -9.80 -6.58
CA ALA A 30 -11.39 -10.77 -6.38
C ALA A 30 -10.66 -10.52 -5.06
N ALA A 31 -10.41 -9.27 -4.68
CA ALA A 31 -9.76 -8.93 -3.42
C ALA A 31 -10.56 -9.44 -2.22
N GLU A 32 -11.87 -9.17 -2.17
CA GLU A 32 -12.75 -9.66 -1.09
C GLU A 32 -12.76 -11.19 -1.05
N THR A 33 -12.99 -11.84 -2.21
CA THR A 33 -13.05 -13.29 -2.29
C THR A 33 -11.73 -13.94 -1.87
N LEU A 34 -10.59 -13.39 -2.32
CA LEU A 34 -9.27 -13.92 -1.97
C LEU A 34 -8.97 -13.72 -0.50
N TRP A 35 -9.37 -12.59 0.08
CA TRP A 35 -9.21 -12.30 1.50
C TRP A 35 -9.95 -13.35 2.35
N GLU A 36 -11.25 -13.51 2.15
CA GLU A 36 -12.08 -14.50 2.87
C GLU A 36 -11.52 -15.92 2.76
N ARG A 37 -11.07 -16.30 1.56
CA ARG A 37 -10.55 -17.65 1.29
C ARG A 37 -9.17 -17.87 1.89
N THR A 38 -8.35 -16.84 1.96
CA THR A 38 -7.02 -16.89 2.57
C THR A 38 -7.15 -17.07 4.08
N GLU A 39 -8.01 -16.28 4.73
CA GLU A 39 -8.31 -16.41 6.17
C GLU A 39 -8.79 -17.83 6.50
N LEU A 40 -9.76 -18.34 5.73
CA LEU A 40 -10.26 -19.70 5.91
C LEU A 40 -9.17 -20.77 5.72
N ALA A 41 -8.26 -20.58 4.76
CA ALA A 41 -7.15 -21.51 4.51
C ALA A 41 -6.11 -21.47 5.63
N LEU A 42 -5.83 -20.28 6.19
CA LEU A 42 -4.94 -20.10 7.34
C LEU A 42 -5.52 -20.75 8.59
N GLU A 43 -6.79 -20.48 8.91
CA GLU A 43 -7.49 -21.07 10.05
C GLU A 43 -7.50 -22.61 10.00
N LYS A 44 -7.66 -23.18 8.80
CA LYS A 44 -7.67 -24.63 8.59
C LYS A 44 -6.28 -25.26 8.44
N GLY A 45 -5.21 -24.46 8.37
CA GLY A 45 -3.87 -24.95 8.06
C GLY A 45 -3.75 -25.57 6.67
N GLU A 46 -4.60 -25.16 5.73
CA GLU A 46 -4.73 -25.73 4.38
C GLU A 46 -4.00 -24.91 3.31
N VAL A 47 -3.11 -23.99 3.71
CA VAL A 47 -2.36 -23.11 2.79
C VAL A 47 -1.58 -23.89 1.72
N ALA A 48 -1.10 -25.10 2.04
CA ALA A 48 -0.40 -25.98 1.10
C ALA A 48 -1.24 -26.41 -0.12
N ARG A 49 -2.56 -26.22 -0.09
CA ARG A 49 -3.45 -26.46 -1.24
C ARG A 49 -3.39 -25.34 -2.28
N ILE A 50 -2.89 -24.17 -1.90
CA ILE A 50 -2.71 -23.03 -2.79
C ILE A 50 -1.33 -23.18 -3.44
N SER A 51 -1.30 -23.26 -4.77
CA SER A 51 -0.04 -23.44 -5.50
C SER A 51 0.89 -22.23 -5.35
N ASP A 52 2.19 -22.47 -5.26
CA ASP A 52 3.23 -21.43 -5.22
C ASP A 52 3.13 -20.44 -6.41
N ASP A 53 2.76 -20.91 -7.60
CA ASP A 53 2.54 -20.07 -8.79
C ASP A 53 1.41 -19.06 -8.60
N ALA A 54 0.31 -19.48 -7.94
CA ALA A 54 -0.79 -18.58 -7.61
C ALA A 54 -0.34 -17.51 -6.61
N VAL A 55 0.36 -17.91 -5.53
CA VAL A 55 0.90 -16.97 -4.54
C VAL A 55 1.88 -15.99 -5.20
N THR A 56 2.74 -16.47 -6.09
CA THR A 56 3.69 -15.64 -6.85
C THR A 56 2.98 -14.59 -7.71
N LYS A 57 1.92 -14.98 -8.43
CA LYS A 57 1.11 -14.06 -9.24
C LYS A 57 0.39 -13.02 -8.39
N LEU A 58 -0.18 -13.43 -7.25
CA LEU A 58 -0.85 -12.54 -6.31
C LEU A 58 0.14 -11.50 -5.76
N MET A 59 1.28 -11.94 -5.25
CA MET A 59 2.32 -11.05 -4.71
C MET A 59 2.85 -10.09 -5.79
N THR A 60 3.13 -10.59 -6.99
CA THR A 60 3.59 -9.75 -8.11
C THR A 60 2.56 -8.68 -8.48
N THR A 61 1.28 -9.06 -8.51
CA THR A 61 0.17 -8.17 -8.84
C THR A 61 0.00 -7.09 -7.77
N ALA A 62 -0.01 -7.49 -6.49
CA ALA A 62 -0.12 -6.58 -5.36
C ALA A 62 1.02 -5.55 -5.34
N LEU A 63 2.27 -6.01 -5.47
CA LEU A 63 3.44 -5.12 -5.52
C LEU A 63 3.36 -4.11 -6.67
N LYS A 64 3.03 -4.57 -7.88
CA LYS A 64 2.91 -3.69 -9.07
C LYS A 64 1.81 -2.66 -8.91
N LEU A 65 0.62 -3.07 -8.44
CA LEU A 65 -0.52 -2.17 -8.24
C LEU A 65 -0.23 -1.16 -7.13
N TYR A 66 0.33 -1.60 -6.01
CA TYR A 66 0.65 -0.71 -4.90
C TYR A 66 1.72 0.31 -5.29
N ALA A 67 2.81 -0.12 -5.95
CA ALA A 67 3.83 0.78 -6.44
C ALA A 67 3.25 1.81 -7.44
N ALA A 68 2.43 1.36 -8.39
CA ALA A 68 1.79 2.27 -9.35
C ALA A 68 0.88 3.31 -8.69
N LYS A 69 0.11 2.94 -7.66
CA LYS A 69 -0.78 3.87 -6.94
C LYS A 69 -0.02 4.84 -6.03
N THR A 70 1.06 4.38 -5.38
CA THR A 70 1.81 5.22 -4.44
C THR A 70 2.80 6.16 -5.14
N ASP A 71 3.45 5.71 -6.20
CA ASP A 71 4.39 6.51 -6.99
C ASP A 71 3.65 7.38 -8.03
N GLY A 72 2.67 6.82 -8.73
CA GLY A 72 1.99 7.49 -9.84
C GLY A 72 0.93 8.51 -9.42
N GLU A 73 0.24 8.29 -8.30
CA GLU A 73 -0.83 9.18 -7.84
C GLU A 73 -0.41 10.10 -6.67
N ASN A 74 0.86 10.02 -6.20
CA ASN A 74 1.35 10.69 -4.98
C ASN A 74 0.42 10.44 -3.77
N ARG A 75 -0.20 9.27 -3.71
CA ARG A 75 -1.11 8.88 -2.65
C ARG A 75 -0.39 8.04 -1.63
N THR A 76 -0.50 8.43 -0.37
CA THR A 76 -0.05 7.60 0.75
C THR A 76 -1.26 6.92 1.36
N PHE A 77 -1.32 5.59 1.28
CA PHE A 77 -2.28 4.77 1.99
C PHE A 77 -1.57 3.52 2.53
N ARG A 78 -2.19 2.85 3.50
CA ARG A 78 -1.55 1.72 4.17
C ARG A 78 -1.43 0.52 3.21
N PRO A 79 -0.25 -0.13 3.12
CA PRO A 79 -0.05 -1.30 2.25
C PRO A 79 -0.71 -2.57 2.77
N VAL A 80 -1.04 -2.63 4.06
CA VAL A 80 -1.60 -3.79 4.75
C VAL A 80 -2.82 -3.39 5.56
N LEU A 81 -3.72 -4.35 5.78
CA LEU A 81 -4.91 -4.19 6.62
C LEU A 81 -4.53 -4.10 8.11
N GLY A 82 -5.44 -3.56 8.92
CA GLY A 82 -5.26 -3.40 10.37
C GLY A 82 -4.60 -2.07 10.78
N ASN A 83 -4.47 -1.86 12.09
CA ASN A 83 -3.77 -0.70 12.66
C ASN A 83 -2.32 -1.02 13.08
N TYR A 84 -2.04 -2.28 13.43
CA TYR A 84 -0.72 -2.76 13.88
C TYR A 84 -0.49 -4.21 13.44
N ASP A 85 -0.22 -5.11 14.37
CA ASP A 85 0.04 -6.54 14.16
C ASP A 85 -1.23 -7.41 14.18
N GLU A 86 -2.40 -6.77 14.16
CA GLU A 86 -3.71 -7.43 14.23
C GLU A 86 -3.96 -8.39 13.07
N VAL A 87 -3.41 -8.09 11.89
CA VAL A 87 -3.63 -8.85 10.66
C VAL A 87 -2.34 -9.43 10.11
N VAL A 88 -1.26 -8.63 10.10
CA VAL A 88 0.06 -9.07 9.65
C VAL A 88 1.05 -8.75 10.75
N THR A 89 1.67 -9.78 11.31
CA THR A 89 2.69 -9.58 12.35
C THR A 89 3.97 -8.96 11.74
N PRO A 90 4.77 -8.22 12.52
CA PRO A 90 6.03 -7.66 12.04
C PRO A 90 6.97 -8.72 11.44
N THR A 91 6.98 -9.93 12.01
CA THR A 91 7.81 -11.04 11.54
C THR A 91 7.36 -11.56 10.17
N GLU A 92 6.05 -11.70 9.95
CA GLU A 92 5.51 -12.10 8.65
C GLU A 92 5.82 -11.06 7.57
N ALA A 93 5.61 -9.78 7.89
CA ALA A 93 5.95 -8.68 6.99
C ALA A 93 7.45 -8.68 6.63
N LEU A 94 8.34 -8.79 7.64
CA LEU A 94 9.79 -8.85 7.40
C LEU A 94 10.20 -10.08 6.60
N THR A 95 9.61 -11.23 6.88
CA THR A 95 9.88 -12.46 6.13
C THR A 95 9.49 -12.29 4.66
N ALA A 96 8.26 -11.84 4.38
CA ALA A 96 7.79 -11.62 3.02
C ALA A 96 8.65 -10.60 2.26
N VAL A 97 8.95 -9.45 2.88
CA VAL A 97 9.78 -8.40 2.26
C VAL A 97 11.20 -8.90 1.99
N THR A 98 11.82 -9.63 2.93
CA THR A 98 13.18 -10.14 2.73
C THR A 98 13.24 -11.20 1.63
N GLU A 99 12.23 -12.07 1.51
CA GLU A 99 12.13 -13.01 0.37
C GLU A 99 11.97 -12.27 -0.96
N VAL A 100 11.15 -11.21 -1.01
CA VAL A 100 10.99 -10.38 -2.21
C VAL A 100 12.32 -9.72 -2.59
N LEU A 101 13.02 -9.10 -1.64
CA LEU A 101 14.33 -8.50 -1.88
C LEU A 101 15.34 -9.55 -2.37
N ARG A 102 15.36 -10.73 -1.77
CA ARG A 102 16.24 -11.84 -2.18
C ARG A 102 15.93 -12.31 -3.60
N ALA A 103 14.65 -12.45 -3.95
CA ALA A 103 14.23 -12.81 -5.30
C ALA A 103 14.67 -11.78 -6.35
N LEU A 104 14.72 -10.50 -5.97
CA LEU A 104 15.20 -9.39 -6.81
C LEU A 104 16.73 -9.18 -6.73
N ARG A 105 17.44 -10.01 -5.96
CA ARG A 105 18.89 -9.89 -5.71
C ARG A 105 19.30 -8.52 -5.12
N LEU A 106 18.42 -7.94 -4.31
CA LEU A 106 18.69 -6.71 -3.58
C LEU A 106 19.23 -7.06 -2.20
N GLY A 107 20.41 -6.53 -1.86
CA GLY A 107 20.99 -6.66 -0.55
C GLY A 107 20.45 -5.61 0.45
N PRO A 108 20.79 -5.77 1.74
CA PRO A 108 20.44 -4.79 2.78
C PRO A 108 21.00 -3.39 2.52
N MET A 109 22.13 -3.30 1.80
CA MET A 109 22.77 -2.03 1.46
C MET A 109 21.94 -1.25 0.43
N GLU A 110 21.48 -1.92 -0.62
CA GLU A 110 20.63 -1.34 -1.67
C GLU A 110 19.31 -0.88 -1.07
N PHE A 111 18.69 -1.68 -0.21
CA PHE A 111 17.50 -1.27 0.53
C PHE A 111 17.76 -0.01 1.38
N GLY A 112 18.88 0.04 2.10
CA GLY A 112 19.25 1.19 2.94
C GLY A 112 19.40 2.51 2.18
N LEU A 113 19.77 2.47 0.90
CA LEU A 113 19.84 3.66 0.03
C LEU A 113 18.44 4.16 -0.36
N TRP A 114 17.51 3.25 -0.60
CA TRP A 114 16.12 3.56 -0.96
C TRP A 114 15.24 3.88 0.25
N SER A 115 15.54 3.32 1.42
CA SER A 115 14.81 3.55 2.67
C SER A 115 15.16 4.88 3.34
N ARG A 116 15.93 5.76 2.67
CA ARG A 116 16.18 7.12 3.17
C ARG A 116 14.85 7.89 3.14
N ARG A 117 14.38 8.28 4.32
CA ARG A 117 13.11 8.94 4.62
C ARG A 117 12.72 10.00 3.60
N ARG A 118 11.43 10.07 3.28
CA ARG A 118 10.88 11.26 2.61
C ARG A 118 10.85 12.41 3.64
N PRO A 119 11.11 13.67 3.25
CA PRO A 119 11.12 14.81 4.18
C PRO A 119 9.83 15.00 4.99
N GLU A 120 8.70 14.49 4.49
CA GLU A 120 7.41 14.46 5.20
C GLU A 120 7.36 13.52 6.42
N ASP A 121 8.27 12.55 6.56
CA ASP A 121 8.33 11.61 7.69
C ASP A 121 8.94 12.23 8.98
N TYR A 122 9.22 13.53 8.99
CA TYR A 122 9.81 14.26 10.12
C TYR A 122 8.80 15.02 10.98
N HIS A 123 7.50 14.99 10.66
CA HIS A 123 6.51 15.86 11.31
C HIS A 123 6.08 15.51 12.74
N ASP A 124 6.61 14.43 13.33
CA ASP A 124 6.31 14.04 14.73
C ASP A 124 7.43 14.38 15.73
N MET A 125 8.44 15.16 15.34
CA MET A 125 9.50 15.61 16.26
C MET A 125 9.23 17.06 16.71
N GLU A 126 8.46 17.25 17.77
CA GLU A 126 8.56 18.48 18.56
C GLU A 126 10.00 18.55 19.12
N PHE A 127 10.84 19.37 18.49
CA PHE A 127 12.12 19.73 19.08
C PHE A 127 11.85 20.57 20.33
N GLU A 128 11.78 19.93 21.50
CA GLU A 128 12.01 20.63 22.77
C GLU A 128 13.42 21.23 22.71
N ILE A 129 13.49 22.53 22.36
CA ILE A 129 14.70 23.31 22.58
C ILE A 129 14.85 23.43 24.09
N THR A 130 15.66 22.55 24.67
CA THR A 130 16.21 22.70 26.01
C THR A 130 16.91 24.05 26.09
N LYS A 131 16.26 25.03 26.73
CA LYS A 131 16.95 26.23 27.22
C LYS A 131 17.79 25.83 28.43
N SER A 132 18.98 25.32 28.18
CA SER A 132 20.07 25.37 29.17
C SER A 132 20.97 26.57 28.88
N ASP A 133 21.23 27.30 29.95
CA ASP A 133 22.25 28.34 30.14
C ASP A 133 21.98 29.75 29.60
N ASN A 134 21.50 30.60 30.53
CA ASN A 134 22.14 31.89 30.72
C ASN A 134 22.20 32.25 32.21
N THR A 135 22.99 31.51 32.97
CA THR A 135 23.74 32.11 34.09
C THR A 135 24.82 32.98 33.48
N LEU A 136 24.72 34.30 33.65
CA LEU A 136 25.83 35.26 33.85
C LEU A 136 25.32 36.71 33.71
N LYS A 137 24.85 37.27 34.83
CA LYS A 137 25.34 38.50 35.50
C LYS A 137 24.31 39.05 36.48
#